data_AF-A0A537AAK8-F1
#
_entry.id   AF-A0A537AAK8-F1
#
_cell.length_a   1.000
_cell.length_b   1.000
_cell.length_c   1.000
_cell.angle_alpha   90.00
_cell.angle_beta   90.00
_cell.angle_gamma   90.00
#
_symmetry.space_group_name_H-M   'P 1'
#
loop_
_entity.id
_entity.type
_entity.pdbx_description
1 polymer ?
#
loop_
_entity_poly.entity_id
_entity_poly.type
_entity_poly.pdbx_seq_one_letter_code
_entity_poly.pdbx_strand_id
1 'polypeptide(L)'
;MNRNASATLAALLFTPLIAAAQGWNVPPESQRCPSKWGSSDERGSGNHMRNPQVTLRAARLIKTGEVIELGHVLGPGMPFFGPRIMNMQPKRTFMNTGRNTRGSNEEMFTGEFGQIGTQFDGFAHQSHGDSHYNCFKTSEIATRNGFTKLGVQNAPTFFTRGVLIDVAALKGVEMLGDTYEITQSDLEQALAKQGNMRLQPGDAAIIHTGWGKLYGKDNARFVKTT
;
A
#
# COMPACT_ATOMS: atom_id res chain seq x y z
N MET A 1 50.42 23.49 -55.64
CA MET A 1 49.04 23.62 -56.14
C MET A 1 48.22 22.41 -55.69
N ASN A 2 47.18 22.73 -54.91
CA ASN A 2 46.17 21.94 -54.20
C ASN A 2 45.99 20.44 -54.48
N ARG A 3 46.06 19.66 -53.39
CA ARG A 3 45.26 18.44 -53.22
C ARG A 3 44.08 18.77 -52.30
N ASN A 4 42.87 18.77 -52.85
CA ASN A 4 41.62 18.89 -52.10
C ASN A 4 41.33 17.56 -51.40
N ALA A 5 41.30 17.56 -50.07
CA ALA A 5 40.76 16.48 -49.27
C ALA A 5 39.36 16.88 -48.79
N SER A 6 38.33 16.25 -49.35
CA SER A 6 36.95 16.38 -48.87
C SER A 6 36.80 15.55 -47.59
N ALA A 7 36.58 16.21 -46.46
CA ALA A 7 36.22 15.56 -45.20
C ALA A 7 34.69 15.49 -45.10
N THR A 8 34.15 14.27 -45.18
CA THR A 8 32.72 14.01 -44.99
C THR A 8 32.43 13.97 -43.49
N LEU A 9 31.78 15.01 -42.95
CA LEU A 9 31.27 15.02 -41.57
C LEU A 9 30.00 14.15 -41.51
N ALA A 10 30.10 12.98 -40.88
CA ALA A 10 28.92 12.18 -40.55
C ALA A 10 28.27 12.75 -39.28
N ALA A 11 27.14 13.44 -39.43
CA ALA A 11 26.32 13.87 -38.31
C ALA A 11 25.59 12.65 -37.71
N LEU A 12 26.05 12.19 -36.54
CA LEU A 12 25.35 11.20 -35.73
C LEU A 12 24.10 11.85 -35.13
N LEU A 13 22.95 11.62 -35.76
CA LEU A 13 21.64 11.93 -35.19
C LEU A 13 21.39 11.01 -34.00
N PHE A 14 21.52 11.53 -32.79
CA PHE A 14 21.00 10.89 -31.58
C PHE A 14 19.47 11.04 -31.60
N THR A 15 18.77 9.99 -32.01
CA THR A 15 17.34 9.84 -31.74
C THR A 15 17.19 9.48 -30.26
N PRO A 16 16.53 10.32 -29.44
CA PRO A 16 16.21 9.91 -28.08
C PRO A 16 15.22 8.75 -28.16
N LEU A 17 15.64 7.59 -27.69
CA LEU A 17 14.73 6.48 -27.39
C LEU A 17 13.82 6.96 -26.25
N ILE A 18 12.66 7.49 -26.60
CA ILE A 18 11.55 7.61 -25.67
C ILE A 18 11.21 6.17 -25.30
N ALA A 19 11.62 5.75 -24.10
CA ALA A 19 11.16 4.50 -23.52
C ALA A 19 9.64 4.61 -23.39
N ALA A 20 8.91 4.01 -24.34
CA ALA A 20 7.49 3.83 -24.21
C ALA A 20 7.27 3.02 -22.93
N ALA A 21 6.62 3.61 -21.94
CA ALA A 21 6.10 2.85 -20.81
C ALA A 21 5.23 1.75 -21.41
N GLN A 22 5.68 0.50 -21.32
CA GLN A 22 4.87 -0.65 -21.70
C GLN A 22 3.66 -0.63 -20.78
N GLY A 23 2.53 -0.16 -21.30
CA GLY A 23 1.29 -0.04 -20.55
C GLY A 23 0.94 -1.41 -19.95
N TRP A 24 0.86 -1.46 -18.63
CA TRP A 24 0.38 -2.64 -17.95
C TRP A 24 -1.09 -2.83 -18.28
N ASN A 25 -1.45 -4.00 -18.80
CA ASN A 25 -2.83 -4.42 -19.00
C ASN A 25 -3.21 -5.46 -17.95
N VAL A 26 -4.46 -5.41 -17.49
CA VAL A 26 -5.00 -6.43 -16.58
C VAL A 26 -4.91 -7.80 -17.27
N PRO A 27 -4.21 -8.80 -16.70
CA PRO A 27 -4.16 -10.13 -17.28
C PRO A 27 -5.57 -10.77 -17.36
N PRO A 28 -5.84 -11.60 -18.38
CA PRO A 28 -7.12 -12.29 -18.50
C PRO A 28 -7.38 -13.19 -17.28
N GLU A 29 -8.65 -13.48 -16.98
CA GLU A 29 -9.02 -14.29 -15.81
C GLU A 29 -8.36 -15.66 -15.79
N SER A 30 -8.13 -16.28 -16.95
CA SER A 30 -7.42 -17.56 -17.10
C SER A 30 -5.97 -17.54 -16.59
N GLN A 31 -5.38 -16.36 -16.44
CA GLN A 31 -4.03 -16.18 -15.87
C GLN A 31 -4.06 -15.72 -14.41
N ARG A 32 -5.22 -15.31 -13.89
CA ARG A 32 -5.40 -14.83 -12.51
C ARG A 32 -6.07 -15.86 -11.61
N CYS A 33 -6.85 -16.77 -12.20
CA CYS A 33 -7.84 -17.59 -11.49
C CYS A 33 -7.89 -19.03 -12.04
N PRO A 34 -8.01 -20.06 -11.17
CA PRO A 34 -7.99 -19.94 -9.71
C PRO A 34 -6.63 -19.48 -9.21
N SER A 35 -6.63 -18.82 -8.05
CA SER A 35 -5.39 -18.41 -7.40
C SER A 35 -4.51 -19.62 -7.10
N LYS A 36 -3.20 -19.38 -6.88
CA LYS A 36 -2.27 -20.43 -6.42
C LYS A 36 -2.65 -21.08 -5.07
N TRP A 37 -3.62 -20.51 -4.35
CA TRP A 37 -4.11 -21.00 -3.07
C TRP A 37 -5.43 -21.79 -3.18
N GLY A 38 -5.95 -21.96 -4.39
CA GLY A 38 -7.19 -22.68 -4.68
C GLY A 38 -8.33 -21.78 -5.13
N SER A 39 -9.35 -22.39 -5.74
CA SER A 39 -10.52 -21.70 -6.32
C SER A 39 -11.47 -21.11 -5.28
N SER A 40 -11.46 -21.61 -4.05
CA SER A 40 -12.27 -21.11 -2.94
C SER A 40 -11.50 -20.16 -2.01
N ASP A 41 -10.23 -19.86 -2.29
CA ASP A 41 -9.42 -19.03 -1.42
C ASP A 41 -9.91 -17.58 -1.40
N GLU A 42 -9.99 -17.02 -0.20
CA GLU A 42 -10.39 -15.64 0.08
C GLU A 42 -9.31 -14.86 0.86
N ARG A 43 -8.16 -15.49 1.14
CA ARG A 43 -7.12 -14.95 2.02
C ARG A 43 -5.88 -14.47 1.26
N GLY A 44 -5.68 -14.91 0.02
CA GLY A 44 -4.61 -14.44 -0.86
C GLY A 44 -3.23 -14.60 -0.26
N SER A 45 -2.37 -13.60 -0.45
CA SER A 45 -1.01 -13.59 0.12
C SER A 45 -0.98 -13.72 1.65
N GLY A 46 -2.09 -13.46 2.35
CA GLY A 46 -2.22 -13.75 3.78
C GLY A 46 -2.02 -15.24 4.11
N ASN A 47 -2.18 -16.16 3.16
CA ASN A 47 -1.90 -17.58 3.36
C ASN A 47 -0.43 -17.86 3.69
N HIS A 48 0.51 -16.96 3.39
CA HIS A 48 1.89 -17.08 3.85
C HIS A 48 2.00 -17.15 5.38
N MET A 49 1.08 -16.52 6.13
CA MET A 49 1.08 -16.58 7.60
C MET A 49 0.70 -17.97 8.16
N ARG A 50 0.26 -18.93 7.33
CA ARG A 50 0.05 -20.33 7.78
C ARG A 50 1.37 -21.04 8.08
N ASN A 51 2.48 -20.58 7.50
CA ASN A 51 3.79 -21.13 7.77
C ASN A 51 4.37 -20.49 9.05
N PRO A 52 4.55 -21.23 10.16
CA PRO A 52 5.05 -20.68 11.41
C PRO A 52 6.48 -20.11 11.28
N GLN A 53 7.25 -20.53 10.27
CA GLN A 53 8.58 -19.97 10.03
C GLN A 53 8.55 -18.50 9.62
N VAL A 54 7.43 -18.00 9.08
CA VAL A 54 7.27 -16.58 8.76
C VAL A 54 7.29 -15.74 10.04
N THR A 55 6.48 -16.11 11.03
CA THR A 55 6.44 -15.48 12.36
C THR A 55 7.77 -15.63 13.10
N LEU A 56 8.35 -16.84 13.13
CA LEU A 56 9.59 -17.10 13.85
C LEU A 56 10.78 -16.31 13.28
N ARG A 57 10.85 -16.15 11.96
CA ARG A 57 11.88 -15.32 11.31
C ARG A 57 11.76 -13.86 11.72
N ALA A 58 10.54 -13.33 11.74
CA ALA A 58 10.27 -11.96 12.17
C ALA A 58 10.69 -11.74 13.64
N ALA A 59 10.28 -12.64 14.54
CA ALA A 59 10.62 -12.55 15.96
C ALA A 59 12.14 -12.54 16.20
N ARG A 60 12.91 -13.32 15.42
CA ARG A 60 14.38 -13.37 15.54
C ARG A 60 15.08 -12.06 15.18
N LEU A 61 14.42 -11.14 14.48
CA LEU A 61 14.98 -9.82 14.13
C LEU A 61 14.92 -8.83 15.28
N ILE A 62 14.11 -9.07 16.31
CA ILE A 62 13.97 -8.19 17.47
C ILE A 62 15.26 -8.31 18.31
N LYS A 63 16.09 -7.26 18.31
CA LYS A 63 17.35 -7.18 19.07
C LYS A 63 17.36 -6.08 20.13
N THR A 64 16.79 -4.92 19.80
CA THR A 64 16.83 -3.72 20.64
C THR A 64 15.55 -3.49 21.43
N GLY A 65 14.43 -4.05 20.96
CA GLY A 65 13.10 -3.76 21.50
C GLY A 65 12.55 -2.39 21.07
N GLU A 66 13.20 -1.70 20.13
CA GLU A 66 12.70 -0.46 19.56
C GLU A 66 11.38 -0.69 18.82
N VAL A 67 10.41 0.21 19.04
CA VAL A 67 9.09 0.18 18.41
C VAL A 67 8.87 1.50 17.71
N ILE A 68 8.55 1.43 16.41
CA ILE A 68 8.23 2.59 15.57
C ILE A 68 6.79 2.44 15.12
N GLU A 69 5.95 3.40 15.48
CA GLU A 69 4.56 3.46 15.04
C GLU A 69 4.49 4.00 13.61
N LEU A 70 3.83 3.26 12.72
CA LEU A 70 3.57 3.67 11.32
C LEU A 70 2.14 4.20 11.12
N GLY A 71 1.34 4.19 12.19
CA GLY A 71 0.01 4.76 12.21
C GLY A 71 0.04 6.28 12.33
N HIS A 72 -0.82 6.96 11.58
CA HIS A 72 -1.14 8.35 11.84
C HIS A 72 -2.36 8.45 12.77
N VAL A 73 -2.35 9.44 13.66
CA VAL A 73 -3.49 9.73 14.53
C VAL A 73 -4.69 10.15 13.68
N LEU A 74 -5.82 9.46 13.90
CA LEU A 74 -7.08 9.82 13.24
C LEU A 74 -7.65 11.10 13.85
N GLY A 75 -8.03 12.05 13.00
CA GLY A 75 -8.58 13.32 13.46
C GLY A 75 -9.08 14.19 12.31
N PRO A 76 -9.78 15.30 12.60
CA PRO A 76 -10.41 16.14 11.59
C PRO A 76 -9.40 16.84 10.67
N GLY A 77 -8.14 16.98 11.11
CA GLY A 77 -7.06 17.59 10.33
C GLY A 77 -6.33 16.63 9.38
N MET A 78 -6.77 15.38 9.28
CA MET A 78 -6.13 14.38 8.42
C MET A 78 -6.58 14.52 6.95
N PRO A 79 -5.83 13.97 5.98
CA PRO A 79 -6.24 13.96 4.59
C PRO A 79 -7.42 13.00 4.34
N PHE A 80 -8.37 13.45 3.52
CA PHE A 80 -9.49 12.64 3.03
C PHE A 80 -9.45 12.57 1.51
N PHE A 81 -9.47 11.35 0.97
CA PHE A 81 -9.53 11.14 -0.46
C PHE A 81 -10.96 11.25 -0.97
N GLY A 82 -11.21 12.12 -1.95
CA GLY A 82 -12.54 12.31 -2.53
C GLY A 82 -13.57 12.74 -1.48
N PRO A 83 -14.81 12.21 -1.53
CA PRO A 83 -15.90 12.65 -0.64
C PRO A 83 -15.90 11.96 0.73
N ARG A 84 -14.83 11.23 1.11
CA ARG A 84 -14.77 10.47 2.37
C ARG A 84 -14.88 11.39 3.58
N ILE A 85 -15.46 10.87 4.65
CA ILE A 85 -15.68 11.60 5.90
C ILE A 85 -15.25 10.76 7.10
N MET A 86 -14.97 11.47 8.20
CA MET A 86 -14.83 10.87 9.52
C MET A 86 -15.51 11.78 10.54
N ASN A 87 -16.57 11.26 11.15
CA ASN A 87 -17.27 11.92 12.24
C ASN A 87 -17.17 11.04 13.49
N MET A 88 -16.62 11.60 14.55
CA MET A 88 -16.57 10.97 15.86
C MET A 88 -17.27 11.88 16.87
N GLN A 89 -18.35 11.39 17.45
CA GLN A 89 -19.17 12.12 18.41
C GLN A 89 -18.98 11.50 19.79
N PRO A 90 -18.24 12.15 20.71
CA PRO A 90 -18.09 11.63 22.07
C PRO A 90 -19.39 11.82 22.85
N LYS A 91 -19.86 10.75 23.47
CA LYS A 91 -20.91 10.77 24.48
C LYS A 91 -20.29 11.10 25.83
N ARG A 92 -20.56 12.34 26.29
CA ARG A 92 -20.01 12.86 27.55
C ARG A 92 -20.48 12.03 28.76
N THR A 93 -19.55 11.74 29.67
CA THR A 93 -19.77 10.99 30.91
C THR A 93 -20.84 11.65 31.80
N PHE A 94 -21.65 10.81 32.45
CA PHE A 94 -22.26 11.10 33.75
C PHE A 94 -21.71 10.11 34.79
N MET A 95 -21.55 10.57 36.02
CA MET A 95 -21.04 9.72 37.10
C MET A 95 -22.20 8.91 37.70
N ASN A 96 -21.99 7.61 37.91
CA ASN A 96 -22.95 6.80 38.63
C ASN A 96 -23.16 7.35 40.05
N THR A 97 -24.40 7.34 40.53
CA THR A 97 -24.79 7.92 41.83
C THR A 97 -24.49 7.02 43.04
N GLY A 98 -23.81 5.88 42.84
CA GLY A 98 -23.42 4.96 43.91
C GLY A 98 -22.01 5.22 44.46
N ARG A 99 -21.62 4.52 45.55
CA ARG A 99 -20.30 4.67 46.20
C ARG A 99 -19.10 4.50 45.26
N ASN A 100 -19.23 3.69 44.20
CA ASN A 100 -18.14 3.48 43.25
C ASN A 100 -17.96 4.63 42.25
N THR A 101 -18.95 5.53 42.14
CA THR A 101 -18.95 6.72 41.29
C THR A 101 -18.39 6.48 39.89
N ARG A 102 -18.63 5.31 39.28
CA ARG A 102 -18.02 4.98 37.99
C ARG A 102 -18.54 5.93 36.90
N GLY A 103 -17.63 6.53 36.15
CA GLY A 103 -17.90 7.22 34.89
C GLY A 103 -17.45 6.39 33.68
N SER A 104 -18.02 6.65 32.52
CA SER A 104 -17.63 6.04 31.24
C SER A 104 -17.89 7.01 30.09
N ASN A 105 -16.94 7.07 29.15
CA ASN A 105 -17.12 7.73 27.86
C ASN A 105 -17.34 6.66 26.78
N GLU A 106 -18.08 7.04 25.76
CA GLU A 106 -18.30 6.24 24.55
C GLU A 106 -18.26 7.20 23.36
N GLU A 107 -18.06 6.68 22.16
CA GLU A 107 -18.05 7.47 20.94
C GLU A 107 -18.95 6.82 19.89
N MET A 108 -19.70 7.64 19.17
CA MET A 108 -20.32 7.21 17.92
C MET A 108 -19.40 7.58 16.77
N PHE A 109 -19.01 6.58 15.99
CA PHE A 109 -18.21 6.76 14.79
C PHE A 109 -19.07 6.62 13.53
N THR A 110 -18.89 7.51 12.56
CA THR A 110 -19.49 7.42 11.23
C THR A 110 -18.49 7.88 10.18
N GLY A 111 -18.22 7.03 9.19
CA GLY A 111 -17.28 7.32 8.11
C GLY A 111 -16.81 6.05 7.40
N GLU A 112 -16.01 6.19 6.35
CA GLU A 112 -15.40 5.09 5.61
C GLU A 112 -14.21 4.51 6.38
N PHE A 113 -14.46 3.90 7.55
CA PHE A 113 -13.45 3.48 8.52
C PHE A 113 -12.27 2.69 7.92
N GLY A 114 -12.54 1.81 6.97
CA GLY A 114 -11.49 1.01 6.33
C GLY A 114 -10.66 1.76 5.27
N GLN A 115 -10.99 3.03 4.97
CA GLN A 115 -10.41 3.80 3.87
C GLN A 115 -10.03 5.23 4.27
N ILE A 116 -9.79 5.45 5.57
CA ILE A 116 -9.34 6.72 6.12
C ILE A 116 -8.10 6.51 7.01
N GLY A 117 -7.20 7.50 7.03
CA GLY A 117 -5.95 7.41 7.79
C GLY A 117 -5.02 6.29 7.34
N THR A 118 -4.18 5.77 8.25
CA THR A 118 -3.38 4.57 7.97
C THR A 118 -4.31 3.36 7.92
N GLN A 119 -4.35 2.66 6.78
CA GLN A 119 -5.45 1.73 6.46
C GLN A 119 -4.98 0.36 5.96
N PHE A 120 -5.91 -0.59 5.89
CA PHE A 120 -5.76 -1.90 5.29
C PHE A 120 -6.90 -2.15 4.30
N ASP A 121 -6.55 -2.35 3.04
CA ASP A 121 -7.53 -2.59 1.98
C ASP A 121 -7.79 -4.09 1.82
N GLY A 122 -8.99 -4.53 2.18
CA GLY A 122 -9.44 -5.89 1.91
C GLY A 122 -9.71 -6.14 0.43
N PHE A 123 -9.74 -7.41 0.00
CA PHE A 123 -9.92 -7.75 -1.42
C PHE A 123 -11.25 -7.32 -2.04
N ALA A 124 -12.28 -7.05 -1.23
CA ALA A 124 -13.54 -6.47 -1.68
C ALA A 124 -13.45 -4.95 -2.00
N HIS A 125 -12.36 -4.28 -1.61
CA HIS A 125 -12.24 -2.82 -1.76
C HIS A 125 -12.18 -2.36 -3.23
N GLN A 126 -11.47 -3.11 -4.06
CA GLN A 126 -11.24 -2.78 -5.48
C GLN A 126 -11.43 -4.02 -6.35
N SER A 127 -11.79 -3.79 -7.61
CA SER A 127 -11.97 -4.82 -8.65
C SER A 127 -11.36 -4.36 -9.97
N HIS A 128 -11.14 -5.31 -10.87
CA HIS A 128 -10.96 -5.01 -12.29
C HIS A 128 -12.25 -5.38 -13.04
N GLY A 129 -13.01 -4.37 -13.47
CA GLY A 129 -14.36 -4.58 -13.97
C GLY A 129 -15.23 -5.25 -12.89
N ASP A 130 -15.91 -6.34 -13.26
CA ASP A 130 -16.74 -7.14 -12.34
C ASP A 130 -15.93 -8.20 -11.55
N SER A 131 -14.59 -8.19 -11.60
CA SER A 131 -13.74 -9.28 -11.09
C SER A 131 -12.89 -8.84 -9.89
N HIS A 132 -13.13 -9.43 -8.72
CA HIS A 132 -12.29 -9.26 -7.53
C HIS A 132 -11.16 -10.29 -7.46
N TYR A 133 -10.42 -10.34 -6.34
CA TYR A 133 -9.46 -11.40 -6.05
C TYR A 133 -10.07 -12.78 -6.32
N ASN A 134 -9.28 -13.69 -6.92
CA ASN A 134 -9.71 -15.03 -7.33
C ASN A 134 -10.92 -15.05 -8.30
N CYS A 135 -11.18 -13.92 -8.95
CA CYS A 135 -12.25 -13.73 -9.93
C CYS A 135 -13.67 -13.94 -9.39
N PHE A 136 -13.87 -13.77 -8.07
CA PHE A 136 -15.23 -13.65 -7.54
C PHE A 136 -15.92 -12.44 -8.16
N LYS A 137 -17.12 -12.66 -8.69
CA LYS A 137 -17.85 -11.62 -9.42
C LYS A 137 -18.56 -10.69 -8.48
N THR A 138 -18.48 -9.38 -8.67
CA THR A 138 -19.20 -8.40 -7.84
C THR A 138 -20.69 -8.73 -7.79
N SER A 139 -21.26 -9.09 -8.94
CA SER A 139 -22.66 -9.53 -9.10
C SER A 139 -23.04 -10.76 -8.24
N GLU A 140 -22.08 -11.60 -7.89
CA GLU A 140 -22.29 -12.80 -7.06
C GLU A 140 -22.05 -12.55 -5.57
N ILE A 141 -21.17 -11.60 -5.23
CA ILE A 141 -20.70 -11.42 -3.86
C ILE A 141 -21.19 -10.15 -3.18
N ALA A 142 -21.62 -9.13 -3.92
CA ALA A 142 -22.10 -7.88 -3.35
C ALA A 142 -23.57 -7.97 -2.94
N THR A 143 -23.88 -7.49 -1.73
CA THR A 143 -25.25 -7.43 -1.20
C THR A 143 -25.51 -6.08 -0.55
N ARG A 144 -26.79 -5.83 -0.21
CA ARG A 144 -27.19 -4.63 0.55
C ARG A 144 -26.45 -4.49 1.90
N ASN A 145 -26.03 -5.60 2.50
CA ASN A 145 -25.40 -5.61 3.82
C ASN A 145 -23.87 -5.81 3.77
N GLY A 146 -23.26 -5.66 2.59
CA GLY A 146 -21.83 -5.86 2.36
C GLY A 146 -21.56 -7.07 1.46
N PHE A 147 -20.30 -7.52 1.46
CA PHE A 147 -19.84 -8.60 0.59
C PHE A 147 -19.92 -9.96 1.30
N THR A 148 -20.44 -10.99 0.61
CA THR A 148 -20.56 -12.37 1.13
C THR A 148 -19.25 -13.14 1.09
N LYS A 149 -18.28 -12.67 0.31
CA LYS A 149 -16.91 -13.18 0.21
C LYS A 149 -15.91 -12.04 0.36
N LEU A 150 -14.64 -12.41 0.54
CA LEU A 150 -13.50 -11.48 0.56
C LEU A 150 -13.55 -10.46 1.72
N GLY A 151 -14.30 -10.78 2.77
CA GLY A 151 -14.38 -9.96 3.96
C GLY A 151 -13.08 -9.96 4.76
N VAL A 152 -12.78 -8.84 5.42
CA VAL A 152 -11.54 -8.64 6.20
C VAL A 152 -11.37 -9.65 7.33
N GLN A 153 -12.46 -10.26 7.82
CA GLN A 153 -12.41 -11.35 8.80
C GLN A 153 -11.61 -12.58 8.32
N ASN A 154 -11.41 -12.74 7.01
CA ASN A 154 -10.58 -13.81 6.44
C ASN A 154 -9.07 -13.48 6.46
N ALA A 155 -8.70 -12.22 6.73
CA ALA A 155 -7.31 -11.82 6.85
C ALA A 155 -6.67 -12.47 8.10
N PRO A 156 -5.41 -12.93 8.02
CA PRO A 156 -4.73 -13.44 9.20
C PRO A 156 -4.33 -12.31 10.14
N THR A 157 -3.95 -12.68 11.36
CA THR A 157 -3.01 -11.87 12.14
C THR A 157 -1.70 -11.78 11.38
N PHE A 158 -1.29 -10.56 11.04
CA PHE A 158 0.00 -10.30 10.39
C PHE A 158 1.08 -10.14 11.47
N PHE A 159 1.97 -11.12 11.55
CA PHE A 159 3.22 -11.01 12.29
C PHE A 159 4.31 -11.58 11.40
N THR A 160 5.03 -10.70 10.72
CA THR A 160 6.00 -11.05 9.68
C THR A 160 7.15 -10.08 9.65
N ARG A 161 8.19 -10.43 8.89
CA ARG A 161 9.32 -9.54 8.60
C ARG A 161 8.84 -8.42 7.69
N GLY A 162 9.01 -7.18 8.14
CA GLY A 162 8.92 -6.00 7.29
C GLY A 162 10.25 -5.73 6.58
N VAL A 163 10.20 -5.36 5.30
CA VAL A 163 11.35 -4.88 4.53
C VAL A 163 11.03 -3.49 4.03
N LEU A 164 11.69 -2.47 4.61
CA LEU A 164 11.62 -1.09 4.14
C LEU A 164 12.45 -0.95 2.86
N ILE A 165 11.83 -0.51 1.77
CA ILE A 165 12.45 -0.24 0.48
C ILE A 165 12.41 1.29 0.29
N ASP A 166 13.56 1.94 0.46
CA ASP A 166 13.64 3.41 0.46
C ASP A 166 13.95 3.95 -0.92
N VAL A 167 12.89 4.18 -1.70
CA VAL A 167 12.99 4.68 -3.08
C VAL A 167 13.37 6.17 -3.09
N ALA A 168 12.92 6.95 -2.10
CA ALA A 168 13.35 8.34 -1.96
C ALA A 168 14.87 8.43 -1.74
N ALA A 169 15.43 7.63 -0.82
CA ALA A 169 16.87 7.58 -0.59
C ALA A 169 17.65 6.98 -1.78
N LEU A 170 17.08 6.04 -2.54
CA LEU A 170 17.67 5.58 -3.80
C LEU A 170 17.90 6.76 -4.75
N LYS A 171 16.89 7.62 -4.90
CA LYS A 171 16.90 8.79 -5.79
C LYS A 171 17.61 10.01 -5.21
N GLY A 172 18.12 9.92 -3.98
CA GLY A 172 18.86 11.01 -3.32
C GLY A 172 17.97 12.20 -2.95
N VAL A 173 16.67 11.97 -2.75
CA VAL A 173 15.70 12.99 -2.40
C VAL A 173 15.00 12.64 -1.09
N GLU A 174 14.46 13.64 -0.40
CA GLU A 174 13.66 13.37 0.80
C GLU A 174 12.24 12.89 0.49
N MET A 175 11.73 13.21 -0.69
CA MET A 175 10.38 12.89 -1.16
C MET A 175 10.40 12.80 -2.68
N LEU A 176 9.75 11.78 -3.23
CA LEU A 176 9.60 11.64 -4.68
C LEU A 176 8.73 12.77 -5.25
N GLY A 177 8.92 13.07 -6.54
CA GLY A 177 8.07 14.03 -7.25
C GLY A 177 6.63 13.53 -7.41
N ASP A 178 5.68 14.45 -7.51
CA ASP A 178 4.23 14.18 -7.51
C ASP A 178 3.78 13.12 -8.53
N THR A 179 4.47 13.05 -9.68
CA THR A 179 4.14 12.12 -10.78
C THR A 179 5.21 11.06 -11.00
N TYR A 180 6.11 10.83 -10.03
CA TYR A 180 7.17 9.84 -10.16
C TYR A 180 6.59 8.43 -10.08
N GLU A 181 6.69 7.66 -11.16
CA GLU A 181 6.30 6.26 -11.19
C GLU A 181 7.43 5.38 -10.65
N ILE A 182 7.15 4.62 -9.58
CA ILE A 182 8.09 3.66 -9.01
C ILE A 182 8.08 2.40 -9.85
N THR A 183 9.22 2.09 -10.47
CA THR A 183 9.35 0.92 -11.33
C THR A 183 9.86 -0.31 -10.57
N GLN A 184 9.74 -1.51 -11.16
CA GLN A 184 10.40 -2.70 -10.64
C GLN A 184 11.92 -2.47 -10.47
N SER A 185 12.55 -1.79 -11.43
CA SER A 185 13.99 -1.50 -11.38
C SER A 185 14.34 -0.62 -10.18
N ASP A 186 13.49 0.34 -9.81
CA ASP A 186 13.71 1.16 -8.62
C ASP A 186 13.70 0.32 -7.35
N LEU A 187 12.76 -0.61 -7.22
CA LEU A 187 12.67 -1.50 -6.06
C LEU A 187 13.91 -2.40 -5.96
N GLU A 188 14.34 -2.99 -7.07
CA GLU A 188 15.54 -3.84 -7.12
C GLU A 188 16.82 -3.05 -6.80
N GLN A 189 16.97 -1.84 -7.36
CA GLN A 189 18.12 -0.97 -7.08
C GLN A 189 18.14 -0.47 -5.63
N ALA A 190 16.99 -0.15 -5.05
CA ALA A 190 16.90 0.25 -3.64
C ALA A 190 17.32 -0.90 -2.72
N LEU A 191 16.81 -2.11 -2.97
CA LEU A 191 17.22 -3.32 -2.24
C LEU A 191 18.72 -3.62 -2.38
N ALA A 192 19.28 -3.45 -3.58
CA ALA A 192 20.73 -3.59 -3.82
C ALA A 192 21.55 -2.58 -3.01
N LYS A 193 21.16 -1.30 -3.05
CA LYS A 193 21.81 -0.20 -2.31
C LYS A 193 21.73 -0.42 -0.79
N GLN A 194 20.66 -1.02 -0.29
CA GLN A 194 20.45 -1.35 1.12
C GLN A 194 21.16 -2.66 1.56
N GLY A 195 22.31 -2.98 0.95
CA GLY A 195 23.13 -4.14 1.30
C GLY A 195 22.69 -5.44 0.63
N ASN A 196 22.21 -5.37 -0.61
CA ASN A 196 21.72 -6.53 -1.39
C ASN A 196 20.62 -7.33 -0.66
N MET A 197 19.66 -6.61 -0.08
CA MET A 197 18.53 -7.19 0.62
C MET A 197 17.66 -8.01 -0.35
N ARG A 198 17.11 -9.14 0.12
CA ARG A 198 16.19 -9.98 -0.67
C ARG A 198 14.85 -10.11 0.03
N LEU A 199 13.78 -9.97 -0.74
CA LEU A 199 12.43 -10.31 -0.31
C LEU A 199 12.27 -11.84 -0.22
N GLN A 200 11.40 -12.26 0.68
CA GLN A 200 11.07 -13.64 0.94
C GLN A 200 9.53 -13.80 0.98
N PRO A 201 9.00 -14.97 0.63
CA PRO A 201 7.57 -15.23 0.73
C PRO A 201 7.04 -14.93 2.14
N GLY A 202 6.03 -14.07 2.22
CA GLY A 202 5.41 -13.65 3.47
C GLY A 202 5.93 -12.35 4.05
N ASP A 203 6.99 -11.74 3.51
CA ASP A 203 7.41 -10.41 3.94
C ASP A 203 6.34 -9.35 3.66
N ALA A 204 6.29 -8.33 4.53
CA ALA A 204 5.62 -7.07 4.22
C ALA A 204 6.64 -6.13 3.52
N ALA A 205 6.41 -5.82 2.24
CA ALA A 205 7.18 -4.80 1.54
C ALA A 205 6.64 -3.42 1.90
N ILE A 206 7.48 -2.56 2.49
CA ILE A 206 7.13 -1.21 2.92
C ILE A 206 7.89 -0.24 2.02
N ILE A 207 7.20 0.46 1.13
CA ILE A 207 7.83 1.36 0.16
C ILE A 207 7.85 2.76 0.75
N HIS A 208 9.04 3.31 0.96
CA HIS A 208 9.22 4.67 1.45
C HIS A 208 9.43 5.64 0.29
N THR A 209 8.49 6.58 0.16
CA THR A 209 8.44 7.60 -0.90
C THR A 209 8.68 9.01 -0.37
N GLY A 210 8.77 9.18 0.95
CA GLY A 210 8.75 10.47 1.64
C GLY A 210 7.36 11.13 1.75
N TRP A 211 6.33 10.59 1.08
CA TRP A 211 5.01 11.23 0.96
C TRP A 211 4.29 11.43 2.30
N GLY A 212 4.57 10.57 3.29
CA GLY A 212 4.04 10.68 4.65
C GLY A 212 4.35 12.03 5.34
N LYS A 213 5.39 12.75 4.89
CA LYS A 213 5.69 14.11 5.41
C LYS A 213 4.59 15.14 5.12
N LEU A 214 3.72 14.91 4.13
CA LEU A 214 2.60 15.80 3.80
C LEU A 214 1.38 15.59 4.71
N TYR A 215 1.27 14.43 5.36
CA TYR A 215 0.09 14.07 6.15
C TYR A 215 -0.18 15.10 7.26
N GLY A 216 -1.37 15.68 7.27
CA GLY A 216 -1.78 16.70 8.24
C GLY A 216 -1.09 18.06 8.08
N LYS A 217 -0.22 18.23 7.07
CA LYS A 217 0.52 19.47 6.79
C LYS A 217 0.13 20.08 5.45
N ASP A 218 0.03 19.26 4.42
CA ASP A 218 -0.42 19.62 3.08
C ASP A 218 -1.31 18.51 2.54
N ASN A 219 -2.52 18.45 3.09
CA ASN A 219 -3.49 17.40 2.75
C ASN A 219 -3.94 17.49 1.29
N ALA A 220 -4.01 18.70 0.73
CA ALA A 220 -4.41 18.92 -0.66
C ALA A 220 -3.43 18.24 -1.62
N ARG A 221 -2.12 18.40 -1.38
CA ARG A 221 -1.10 17.67 -2.15
C ARG A 221 -1.09 16.19 -1.83
N PHE A 222 -1.26 15.79 -0.56
CA PHE A 222 -1.22 14.38 -0.15
C PHE A 222 -2.25 13.51 -0.90
N VAL A 223 -3.47 14.04 -1.13
CA VAL A 223 -4.57 13.31 -1.81
C VAL A 223 -4.71 13.62 -3.30
N LYS A 224 -3.78 14.39 -3.86
CA LYS A 224 -3.85 14.84 -5.25
C LYS A 224 -3.74 13.64 -6.21
N THR A 225 -4.67 13.57 -7.17
CA THR A 225 -4.64 12.60 -8.28
C THR A 225 -4.37 13.36 -9.58
N THR A 226 -3.11 13.41 -10.01
CA THR A 226 -2.57 14.16 -11.18
C THR A 226 -2.51 15.69 -11.02
#